data_AF-A0AAW5QKM7-F1
#
_entry.id   AF-A0AAW5QKM7-F1
#
_cell.length_a   1.000
_cell.length_b   1.000
_cell.length_c   1.000
_cell.angle_alpha   90.00
_cell.angle_beta   90.00
_cell.angle_gamma   90.00
#
_symmetry.space_group_name_H-M   'P 1'
#
loop_
_entity.id
_entity.type
_entity.pdbx_description
1 polymer ?
#
loop_
_entity_poly.entity_id
_entity_poly.type
_entity_poly.pdbx_seq_one_letter_code
_entity_poly.pdbx_strand_id
1 'polypeptide(L)'
;MRFERQLRESIEELAREMHDDRWPAFASRAARLGVRSMLAVRLYTTDDTIGALNLHSSHAGAFDDGSIDIASTLATHAAFDAVAAVREEQFRAALASRDVIGQAKGVLMERFGIDAESAFEMLRRLSQERNQLVRDLAVEVVETARPPRER
;
A
#
# COMPACT_ATOMS: atom_id res chain seq x y z
N MET A 1 4.64 -21.34 2.25
CA MET A 1 4.51 -21.42 0.78
C MET A 1 3.21 -22.10 0.26
N ARG A 2 2.57 -23.04 0.99
CA ARG A 2 1.23 -23.57 0.59
C ARG A 2 0.07 -22.57 0.82
N PHE A 3 0.17 -21.73 1.85
CA PHE A 3 -0.87 -20.74 2.22
C PHE A 3 -1.09 -19.63 1.17
N GLU A 4 -0.03 -19.06 0.60
CA GLU A 4 -0.16 -18.01 -0.42
C GLU A 4 -0.64 -18.56 -1.78
N ARG A 5 -0.25 -19.80 -2.12
CA ARG A 5 -0.70 -20.44 -3.37
C ARG A 5 -2.18 -20.81 -3.32
N GLN A 6 -2.67 -21.24 -2.15
CA GLN A 6 -4.09 -21.55 -1.92
C GLN A 6 -4.97 -20.29 -1.95
N LEU A 7 -4.46 -19.16 -1.42
CA LEU A 7 -5.11 -17.86 -1.51
C LEU A 7 -5.17 -17.35 -2.96
N ARG A 8 -4.14 -17.58 -3.77
CA ARG A 8 -4.10 -17.12 -5.16
C ARG A 8 -5.10 -17.84 -6.07
N GLU A 9 -5.37 -19.12 -5.85
CA GLU A 9 -6.37 -19.91 -6.61
C GLU A 9 -7.78 -19.80 -6.03
N SER A 10 -7.95 -19.44 -4.75
CA SER A 10 -9.28 -19.34 -4.12
C SER A 10 -10.05 -18.04 -4.41
N ILE A 11 -9.46 -17.08 -5.14
CA ILE A 11 -10.09 -15.78 -5.47
C ILE A 11 -10.58 -15.75 -6.94
N GLU A 12 -10.88 -16.92 -7.51
CA GLU A 12 -11.73 -17.03 -8.71
C GLU A 12 -13.18 -17.20 -8.27
N GLU A 13 -13.88 -16.11 -7.95
CA GLU A 13 -15.34 -16.12 -7.73
C GLU A 13 -15.80 -16.87 -6.45
N LEU A 14 -15.58 -16.23 -5.30
CA LEU A 14 -16.06 -16.74 -4.01
C LEU A 14 -17.49 -16.23 -3.73
N ALA A 15 -18.42 -16.61 -4.60
CA ALA A 15 -19.85 -16.37 -4.46
C ALA A 15 -20.56 -17.64 -3.98
N ARG A 16 -20.27 -18.09 -2.75
CA ARG A 16 -21.18 -19.04 -2.07
C ARG A 16 -20.89 -19.25 -0.59
N GLU A 17 -21.93 -18.93 0.19
CA GLU A 17 -22.36 -19.41 1.51
C GLU A 17 -21.35 -19.56 2.65
N MET A 18 -21.82 -19.24 3.87
CA MET A 18 -21.12 -19.47 5.14
C MET A 18 -20.95 -20.95 5.54
N HIS A 19 -21.21 -21.87 4.62
CA HIS A 19 -20.84 -23.27 4.69
C HIS A 19 -19.50 -23.55 3.99
N ASP A 20 -18.69 -22.51 3.77
CA ASP A 20 -17.33 -22.68 3.30
C ASP A 20 -16.45 -23.32 4.39
N ASP A 21 -16.31 -24.64 4.31
CA ASP A 21 -15.46 -25.48 5.18
C ASP A 21 -13.99 -25.06 5.15
N ARG A 22 -13.55 -24.22 4.21
CA ARG A 22 -12.19 -23.67 4.19
C ARG A 22 -11.92 -22.73 5.36
N TRP A 23 -12.93 -22.01 5.88
CA TRP A 23 -12.74 -20.96 6.89
C TRP A 23 -13.76 -21.01 8.05
N PRO A 24 -13.89 -22.13 8.78
CA PRO A 24 -14.97 -22.37 9.73
C PRO A 24 -14.95 -21.40 10.93
N ALA A 25 -13.76 -21.06 11.44
CA ALA A 25 -13.63 -20.11 12.56
C ALA A 25 -14.05 -18.68 12.17
N PHE A 26 -13.72 -18.26 10.95
CA PHE A 26 -14.14 -16.97 10.40
C PHE A 26 -15.65 -16.94 10.17
N ALA A 27 -16.20 -17.94 9.47
CA ALA A 27 -17.62 -18.04 9.19
C ALA A 27 -18.47 -18.02 10.47
N SER A 28 -18.07 -18.78 11.50
CA SER A 28 -18.72 -18.77 12.82
C SER A 28 -18.71 -17.38 13.48
N ARG A 29 -17.61 -16.63 13.37
CA ARG A 29 -17.50 -15.30 13.98
C ARG A 29 -18.25 -14.23 13.18
N ALA A 30 -18.19 -14.29 11.85
CA ALA A 30 -18.98 -13.44 10.96
C ALA A 30 -20.49 -13.64 11.19
N ALA A 31 -20.93 -14.90 11.36
CA ALA A 31 -22.31 -15.26 11.72
C ALA A 31 -22.81 -14.52 12.97
N ARG A 32 -21.99 -14.50 14.03
CA ARG A 32 -22.32 -13.83 15.29
C ARG A 32 -22.42 -12.32 15.16
N LEU A 33 -21.78 -11.74 14.14
CA LEU A 33 -21.87 -10.33 13.80
C LEU A 33 -23.01 -10.02 12.81
N GLY A 34 -23.86 -11.02 12.50
CA GLY A 34 -25.01 -10.86 11.63
C GLY A 34 -24.70 -10.97 10.13
N VAL A 35 -23.46 -11.26 9.75
CA VAL A 35 -23.12 -11.56 8.36
C VAL A 35 -23.64 -12.97 8.05
N ARG A 36 -24.42 -13.12 6.99
CA ARG A 36 -25.04 -14.37 6.51
C ARG A 36 -24.65 -14.74 5.07
N SER A 37 -24.15 -13.77 4.30
CA SER A 37 -23.60 -13.98 2.97
C SER A 37 -22.44 -13.03 2.74
N MET A 38 -21.48 -13.44 1.91
CA MET A 38 -20.32 -12.65 1.54
C MET A 38 -19.97 -12.84 0.06
N LEU A 39 -19.49 -11.78 -0.57
CA LEU A 39 -18.91 -11.80 -1.91
C LEU A 39 -17.57 -11.08 -1.86
N ALA A 40 -16.52 -11.72 -2.37
CA ALA A 40 -15.19 -11.13 -2.48
C ALA A 40 -14.77 -11.08 -3.96
N VAL A 41 -14.48 -9.89 -4.46
CA VAL A 41 -14.02 -9.66 -5.84
C VAL A 41 -12.64 -9.01 -5.82
N ARG A 42 -11.75 -9.41 -6.72
CA ARG A 42 -10.41 -8.82 -6.82
C ARG A 42 -10.46 -7.40 -7.36
N LEU A 43 -9.66 -6.52 -6.76
CA LEU A 43 -9.28 -5.23 -7.32
C LEU A 43 -7.95 -5.44 -8.04
N TYR A 44 -7.96 -5.52 -9.37
CA TYR A 44 -6.76 -5.73 -10.17
C TYR A 44 -6.72 -4.78 -11.37
N THR A 45 -5.52 -4.44 -11.79
CA THR A 45 -5.25 -3.85 -13.11
C THR A 45 -4.63 -4.92 -14.01
N THR A 46 -4.34 -4.56 -15.26
CA THR A 46 -3.61 -5.41 -16.21
C THR A 46 -2.27 -5.90 -15.64
N ASP A 47 -1.62 -5.09 -14.79
CA ASP A 47 -0.24 -5.32 -14.37
C ASP A 47 -0.11 -5.78 -12.90
N ASP A 48 -1.08 -5.46 -12.03
CA ASP A 48 -0.98 -5.71 -10.58
C ASP A 48 -2.32 -6.03 -9.90
N THR A 49 -2.28 -6.85 -8.85
CA THR A 49 -3.40 -6.98 -7.90
C THR A 49 -3.25 -5.93 -6.81
N ILE A 50 -4.24 -5.04 -6.71
CA ILE A 50 -4.26 -3.92 -5.75
C ILE A 50 -4.88 -4.38 -4.42
N GLY A 51 -5.88 -5.26 -4.47
CA GLY A 51 -6.59 -5.70 -3.27
C GLY A 51 -7.86 -6.50 -3.59
N ALA A 52 -8.85 -6.41 -2.70
CA ALA A 52 -10.15 -7.05 -2.85
C ALA A 52 -11.29 -6.19 -2.31
N LEU A 53 -12.42 -6.20 -3.01
CA LEU A 53 -13.69 -5.66 -2.56
C LEU A 53 -14.48 -6.77 -1.86
N ASN A 54 -14.81 -6.56 -0.59
CA ASN A 54 -15.61 -7.49 0.21
C ASN A 54 -16.99 -6.89 0.47
N LEU A 55 -18.03 -7.59 0.05
CA LEU A 55 -19.43 -7.26 0.31
C LEU A 55 -19.98 -8.26 1.32
N HIS A 56 -20.76 -7.76 2.27
CA HIS A 56 -21.37 -8.56 3.33
C HIS A 56 -22.88 -8.29 3.34
N SER A 57 -23.68 -9.34 3.59
CA SER A 57 -25.12 -9.21 3.74
C SER A 57 -25.60 -9.98 4.96
N SER A 58 -26.67 -9.49 5.58
CA SER A 58 -27.40 -10.17 6.65
C SER A 58 -28.41 -11.21 6.15
N HIS A 59 -28.60 -11.29 4.83
CA HIS A 59 -29.45 -12.29 4.18
C HIS A 59 -28.56 -13.39 3.59
N ALA A 60 -28.93 -14.65 3.84
CA ALA A 60 -28.29 -15.79 3.18
C ALA A 60 -28.61 -15.77 1.68
N GLY A 61 -27.65 -16.15 0.84
CA GLY A 61 -27.85 -16.18 -0.62
C GLY A 61 -28.08 -14.83 -1.29
N ALA A 62 -27.66 -13.73 -0.65
CA ALA A 62 -27.93 -12.36 -1.14
C ALA A 62 -27.19 -11.94 -2.41
N PHE A 63 -26.25 -12.74 -2.91
CA PHE A 63 -25.45 -12.43 -4.08
C PHE A 63 -25.68 -13.50 -5.14
N ASP A 64 -26.30 -13.07 -6.23
CA ASP A 64 -26.52 -13.85 -7.45
C ASP A 64 -25.49 -13.45 -8.53
N ASP A 65 -25.57 -14.08 -9.70
CA ASP A 65 -24.65 -13.81 -10.81
C ASP A 65 -24.67 -12.33 -11.23
N GLY A 66 -25.84 -11.68 -11.20
CA GLY A 66 -25.94 -10.24 -11.47
C GLY A 66 -25.23 -9.37 -10.43
N SER A 67 -25.26 -9.78 -9.16
CA SER A 67 -24.49 -9.14 -8.09
C SER A 67 -22.99 -9.29 -8.30
N ILE A 68 -22.53 -10.44 -8.81
CA ILE A 68 -21.12 -10.70 -9.15
C ILE A 68 -20.69 -9.78 -10.30
N ASP A 69 -21.50 -9.65 -11.34
CA ASP A 69 -21.22 -8.78 -12.50
C ASP A 69 -21.09 -7.31 -12.11
N ILE A 70 -22.03 -6.82 -11.30
CA ILE A 70 -22.01 -5.44 -10.79
C ILE A 70 -20.79 -5.22 -9.89
N ALA A 71 -20.54 -6.14 -8.96
CA ALA A 71 -19.41 -6.04 -8.05
C ALA A 71 -18.06 -6.08 -8.80
N SER A 72 -17.97 -6.90 -9.86
CA SER A 72 -16.78 -6.98 -10.72
C SER A 72 -16.57 -5.70 -11.51
N THR A 73 -17.62 -5.14 -12.10
CA THR A 73 -17.55 -3.85 -12.80
C THR A 73 -17.12 -2.72 -11.87
N LEU A 74 -17.67 -2.68 -10.65
CA LEU A 74 -17.29 -1.70 -9.64
C LEU A 74 -15.84 -1.91 -9.20
N ALA A 75 -15.42 -3.16 -8.98
CA ALA A 75 -14.06 -3.52 -8.59
C ALA A 75 -13.03 -3.07 -9.64
N THR A 76 -13.34 -3.23 -10.94
CA THR A 76 -12.47 -2.74 -12.01
C THR A 76 -12.33 -1.22 -11.97
N HIS A 77 -13.42 -0.46 -11.86
CA HIS A 77 -13.33 1.01 -11.77
C HIS A 77 -12.56 1.46 -10.52
N ALA A 78 -12.90 0.90 -9.36
CA ALA A 78 -12.23 1.21 -8.10
C ALA A 78 -10.73 0.88 -8.16
N ALA A 79 -10.35 -0.18 -8.86
CA ALA A 79 -8.96 -0.54 -9.07
C ALA A 79 -8.20 0.54 -9.86
N PHE A 80 -8.75 1.05 -10.96
CA PHE A 80 -8.12 2.13 -11.73
C PHE A 80 -7.93 3.41 -10.91
N ASP A 81 -8.98 3.84 -10.20
CA ASP A 81 -8.91 5.06 -9.38
C ASP A 81 -7.92 4.93 -8.22
N ALA A 82 -7.88 3.75 -7.57
CA ALA A 82 -6.93 3.46 -6.50
C ALA A 82 -5.49 3.50 -7.00
N VAL A 83 -5.18 2.92 -8.18
CA VAL A 83 -3.83 3.01 -8.76
C VAL A 83 -3.47 4.46 -9.08
N ALA A 84 -4.39 5.22 -9.67
CA ALA A 84 -4.14 6.62 -10.00
C ALA A 84 -3.79 7.43 -8.74
N ALA A 85 -4.58 7.28 -7.67
CA ALA A 85 -4.34 7.95 -6.40
C ALA A 85 -3.00 7.55 -5.77
N VAL A 86 -2.69 6.24 -5.72
CA VAL A 86 -1.41 5.76 -5.17
C VAL A 86 -0.23 6.27 -5.99
N ARG A 87 -0.32 6.25 -7.33
CA ARG A 87 0.74 6.76 -8.20
C ARG A 87 0.93 8.26 -8.04
N GLU A 88 -0.16 9.02 -7.92
CA GLU A 88 -0.11 10.46 -7.65
C GLU A 88 0.56 10.75 -6.31
N GLU A 89 0.21 10.02 -5.25
CA GLU A 89 0.83 10.14 -3.93
C GLU A 89 2.32 9.80 -3.98
N GLN A 90 2.70 8.68 -4.60
CA GLN A 90 4.09 8.27 -4.78
C GLN A 90 4.89 9.31 -5.58
N PHE A 91 4.30 9.84 -6.66
CA PHE A 91 4.93 10.88 -7.47
C PHE A 91 5.13 12.18 -6.68
N ARG A 92 4.10 12.64 -5.95
CA ARG A 92 4.21 13.82 -5.07
C ARG A 92 5.24 13.60 -3.97
N ALA A 93 5.27 12.43 -3.36
CA ALA A 93 6.27 12.07 -2.34
C ALA A 93 7.69 12.07 -2.93
N ALA A 94 7.87 11.56 -4.15
CA ALA A 94 9.15 11.57 -4.85
C ALA A 94 9.60 13.02 -5.16
N LEU A 95 8.70 13.86 -5.67
CA LEU A 95 8.99 15.28 -5.91
C LEU A 95 9.36 16.02 -4.62
N ALA A 96 8.58 15.85 -3.56
CA ALA A 96 8.85 16.48 -2.25
C ALA A 96 10.20 16.00 -1.66
N SER A 97 10.57 14.74 -1.88
CA SER A 97 11.84 14.20 -1.41
C SER A 97 13.04 14.76 -2.18
N ARG A 98 12.88 15.10 -3.47
CA ARG A 98 13.98 15.56 -4.33
C ARG A 98 14.58 16.87 -3.82
N ASP A 99 13.75 17.81 -3.40
CA ASP A 99 14.20 19.13 -2.94
C ASP A 99 15.01 19.02 -1.64
N VAL A 100 14.48 18.33 -0.63
CA VAL A 100 15.16 18.17 0.66
C VAL A 100 16.43 17.32 0.54
N ILE A 101 16.44 16.27 -0.29
CA ILE A 101 17.65 15.50 -0.59
C ILE A 101 18.69 16.38 -1.28
N GLY A 102 18.29 17.24 -2.21
CA GLY A 102 19.18 18.21 -2.86
C GLY A 102 19.83 19.16 -1.85
N GLN A 103 19.05 19.70 -0.91
CA GLN A 103 19.54 20.56 0.17
C GLN A 103 20.51 19.82 1.10
N ALA A 104 20.16 18.61 1.53
CA ALA A 104 21.01 17.78 2.37
C ALA A 104 22.34 17.44 1.67
N LYS A 105 22.30 17.10 0.38
CA LYS A 105 23.51 16.92 -0.43
C LYS A 105 24.37 18.18 -0.42
N GLY A 106 23.79 19.37 -0.61
CA GLY A 106 24.50 20.64 -0.53
C GLY A 106 25.19 20.86 0.83
N VAL A 107 24.51 20.58 1.93
CA VAL A 107 25.08 20.62 3.29
C VAL A 107 26.25 19.66 3.43
N LEU A 108 26.11 18.41 2.98
CA LEU A 108 27.17 17.40 3.08
C LEU A 108 28.37 17.73 2.17
N MET A 109 28.11 18.25 0.97
CA MET A 109 29.16 18.70 0.04
C MET A 109 29.99 19.82 0.67
N GLU A 110 29.34 20.81 1.28
CA GLU A 110 30.01 21.91 1.97
C GLU A 110 30.81 21.40 3.18
N ARG A 111 30.19 20.57 4.02
CA ARG A 111 30.77 20.14 5.30
C ARG A 111 31.91 19.14 5.15
N PHE A 112 31.86 18.28 4.13
CA PHE A 112 32.83 17.19 3.93
C PHE A 112 33.72 17.40 2.68
N GLY A 113 33.49 18.45 1.89
CA GLY A 113 34.27 18.71 0.68
C GLY A 113 34.12 17.64 -0.40
N ILE A 114 32.96 16.97 -0.45
CA ILE A 114 32.68 15.86 -1.37
C ILE A 114 31.77 16.32 -2.51
N ASP A 115 31.75 15.56 -3.60
CA ASP A 115 30.82 15.79 -4.69
C ASP A 115 29.39 15.33 -4.36
N ALA A 116 28.45 15.69 -5.23
CA ALA A 116 27.04 15.39 -5.07
C ALA A 116 26.74 13.88 -5.14
N GLU A 117 27.53 13.08 -5.86
CA GLU A 117 27.30 11.63 -5.96
C GLU A 117 27.69 10.95 -4.64
N SER A 118 28.87 11.30 -4.13
CA SER A 118 29.40 10.86 -2.84
C SER A 118 28.48 11.28 -1.67
N ALA A 119 27.94 12.50 -1.70
CA ALA A 119 26.99 12.95 -0.69
C ALA A 119 25.68 12.13 -0.70
N PHE A 120 25.18 11.77 -1.89
CA PHE A 120 23.98 10.92 -1.98
C PHE A 120 24.26 9.50 -1.51
N GLU A 121 25.42 8.93 -1.84
CA GLU A 121 25.78 7.61 -1.33
C GLU A 121 26.00 7.59 0.18
N MET A 122 26.48 8.69 0.76
CA MET A 122 26.54 8.83 2.22
C MET A 122 25.14 8.77 2.85
N LEU A 123 24.15 9.50 2.29
CA LEU A 123 22.77 9.42 2.74
C LEU A 123 22.19 8.01 2.59
N ARG A 124 22.49 7.34 1.46
CA ARG A 124 22.02 5.97 1.18
C ARG A 124 22.57 4.95 2.16
N ARG A 125 23.87 5.04 2.49
CA ARG A 125 24.51 4.16 3.48
C ARG A 125 23.93 4.38 4.87
N LEU A 126 23.78 5.64 5.30
CA LEU A 126 23.15 5.97 6.59
C LEU A 126 21.70 5.48 6.67
N SER A 127 20.95 5.59 5.57
CA SER A 127 19.58 5.08 5.46
C SER A 127 19.51 3.58 5.72
N GLN A 128 20.44 2.82 5.13
CA GLN A 128 20.52 1.36 5.32
C GLN A 128 20.95 0.99 6.74
N GLU A 129 21.97 1.66 7.28
CA GLU A 129 22.48 1.41 8.63
C GLU A 129 21.43 1.71 9.71
N ARG A 130 20.61 2.73 9.51
CA ARG A 130 19.55 3.14 10.47
C ARG A 130 18.17 2.57 10.16
N ASN A 131 18.01 1.88 9.02
CA ASN A 131 16.73 1.43 8.49
C ASN A 131 15.67 2.56 8.45
N GLN A 132 16.09 3.75 8.00
CA GLN A 132 15.25 4.94 7.86
C GLN A 132 15.22 5.39 6.40
N LEU A 133 14.17 6.09 5.99
CA LEU A 133 14.08 6.57 4.62
C LEU A 133 15.10 7.69 4.37
N VAL A 134 15.73 7.67 3.20
CA VAL A 134 16.72 8.69 2.77
C VAL A 134 16.18 10.12 2.91
N ARG A 135 14.88 10.33 2.62
CA ARG A 135 14.24 11.65 2.75
C ARG A 135 14.19 12.14 4.20
N ASP A 136 14.00 11.24 5.16
CA ASP A 136 13.87 11.59 6.57
C ASP A 136 15.25 11.96 7.12
N LEU A 137 16.29 11.21 6.72
CA LEU A 137 17.68 11.57 7.01
C LEU A 137 18.10 12.89 6.37
N ALA A 138 17.63 13.18 5.15
CA ALA A 138 17.89 14.46 4.51
C ALA A 138 17.30 15.63 5.33
N VAL A 139 16.11 15.46 5.91
CA VAL A 139 15.52 16.44 6.85
C VAL A 139 16.43 16.62 8.06
N GLU A 140 16.86 15.54 8.71
CA GLU A 140 17.76 15.62 9.88
C GLU A 140 19.05 16.39 9.56
N VAL A 141 19.66 16.11 8.39
CA VAL A 141 20.86 16.80 7.93
C VAL A 141 20.61 18.30 7.77
N VAL A 142 19.52 18.68 7.09
CA VAL A 142 19.16 20.09 6.88
C VAL A 142 18.85 20.81 8.20
N GLU A 143 18.17 20.15 9.14
CA GLU A 143 17.87 20.73 10.45
C GLU A 143 19.14 20.98 11.27
N THR A 144 20.10 20.06 11.25
CA THR A 144 21.39 20.23 11.96
C THR A 144 22.28 21.31 11.36
N ALA A 145 22.06 21.68 10.10
CA ALA A 145 22.78 22.76 9.44
C ALA A 145 22.24 24.16 9.77
N ARG A 146 21.06 24.26 10.39
CA ARG A 146 20.47 25.55 10.76
C ARG A 146 21.24 26.13 11.96
N PRO A 147 21.82 27.35 11.86
CA PRO A 147 22.54 27.94 12.98
C PRO A 147 21.59 28.14 14.18
N PRO A 148 22.09 28.06 15.44
CA PRO A 148 21.28 28.32 16.62
C PRO A 148 20.63 29.70 16.52
N ARG A 149 19.32 29.80 16.82
CA ARG A 149 18.66 31.11 16.94
C ARG A 149 19.31 31.87 18.09
N GLU A 150 20.04 32.94 17.77
CA GLU A 150 20.54 33.89 18.76
C GLU A 150 19.34 34.41 19.59
N ARG A 151 19.45 34.31 20.92
CA ARG A 151 18.51 34.86 21.90
C ARG A 151 18.97 36.23 22.36
#